data_AF-D7FG13-F1
#
_entry.id   AF-D7FG13-F1
#
_cell.length_a   1.000
_cell.length_b   1.000
_cell.length_c   1.000
_cell.angle_alpha   90.00
_cell.angle_beta   90.00
_cell.angle_gamma   90.00
#
_symmetry.space_group_name_H-M   'P 1'
#
loop_
_entity.id
_entity.type
_entity.pdbx_description
1 polymer ?
#
loop_
_entity_poly.entity_id
_entity_poly.type
_entity_poly.pdbx_seq_one_letter_code
_entity_poly.pdbx_strand_id
1 'polypeptide(L)'
;MKKSIYDRYDKEKERLKFLTAQNYNSIFENTVLNHLEFEDNIKKSELNKKFEENTYLRNAYYFKELLNESMENGSISDMDDFVKWFYEHIVLTRIICFEQDSAMQIFQVLNDRGQPLSPIDILKSSLMQEIKQDSEKRKDFITTWDKLVEACKSVEGVDIDLEDFFNMYLEYADPSASKKRADKGLKKVFKDSKKDACGFIYEISEFMKAYTALLKKQDRYVYLLRYLPSRYWASILTTALYVKYPDFDALKKLLVSYYYQTWIAGGTITRIKQTSINIIKNVKSNKSVGTIKDLILNNINSYNTFDQYLYNLWNSSSVYPSKWVRPVLALANYFMADEEKPHFIVMDAETQVEHVLPQSPKRGSQWNADFDKEKREEWVNNIANLTLLKRKKNAQALNGDFDEKRKIYGGKDTSKVISCYDITKELYSNYRKWNEKSLQERHDFLYNTITPILHIEGQEEEFEEEFEDDFDLEWLKIAKHQNNKEVINA
;
A
#
# COMPACT_ATOMS: atom_id res chain seq x y z
N MET A 1 -50.74 -14.05 2.70
CA MET A 1 -49.34 -14.14 2.23
C MET A 1 -49.13 -14.96 0.95
N LYS A 2 -49.62 -16.21 0.82
CA LYS A 2 -49.35 -17.05 -0.39
C LYS A 2 -49.67 -16.39 -1.75
N LYS A 3 -50.77 -15.62 -1.86
CA LYS A 3 -51.15 -14.88 -3.09
C LYS A 3 -50.26 -13.67 -3.43
N SER A 4 -49.35 -13.29 -2.51
CA SER A 4 -48.41 -12.20 -2.67
C SER A 4 -47.05 -12.69 -3.21
N ILE A 5 -46.70 -13.96 -2.94
CA ILE A 5 -45.43 -14.59 -3.28
C ILE A 5 -45.53 -15.31 -4.64
N TYR A 6 -46.65 -15.98 -4.92
CA TYR A 6 -46.87 -16.74 -6.15
C TYR A 6 -47.79 -16.01 -7.13
N ASP A 7 -47.65 -16.31 -8.41
CA ASP A 7 -48.52 -15.82 -9.46
C ASP A 7 -49.98 -16.25 -9.18
N ARG A 8 -50.93 -15.38 -9.56
CA ARG A 8 -52.36 -15.63 -9.29
C ARG A 8 -52.91 -16.80 -10.12
N TYR A 9 -52.28 -17.09 -11.25
CA TYR A 9 -52.72 -18.05 -12.25
C TYR A 9 -51.76 -19.24 -12.39
N ASP A 10 -50.51 -19.10 -11.91
CA ASP A 10 -49.51 -20.16 -11.88
C ASP A 10 -48.90 -20.31 -10.48
N LYS A 11 -49.26 -21.41 -9.79
CA LYS A 11 -48.80 -21.65 -8.42
C LYS A 11 -47.33 -22.09 -8.33
N GLU A 12 -46.69 -22.43 -9.44
CA GLU A 12 -45.27 -22.78 -9.48
C GLU A 12 -44.39 -21.57 -9.81
N LYS A 13 -44.99 -20.48 -10.28
CA LYS A 13 -44.27 -19.27 -10.65
C LYS A 13 -44.30 -18.23 -9.54
N GLU A 14 -43.14 -17.94 -8.98
CA GLU A 14 -42.99 -16.84 -8.01
C GLU A 14 -43.20 -15.48 -8.70
N ARG A 15 -44.01 -14.62 -8.08
CA ARG A 15 -44.37 -13.30 -8.60
C ARG A 15 -43.26 -12.27 -8.41
N LEU A 16 -42.45 -12.43 -7.38
CA LEU A 16 -41.31 -11.58 -7.03
C LEU A 16 -40.16 -12.50 -6.61
N LYS A 17 -39.23 -12.77 -7.54
CA LYS A 17 -38.01 -13.52 -7.24
C LYS A 17 -36.84 -12.54 -7.09
N PHE A 18 -36.16 -12.61 -5.96
CA PHE A 18 -34.91 -11.87 -5.78
C PHE A 18 -33.79 -12.60 -6.55
N LEU A 19 -33.30 -11.96 -7.61
CA LEU A 19 -32.20 -12.50 -8.40
C LEU A 19 -30.88 -12.03 -7.81
N THR A 20 -30.14 -12.94 -7.20
CA THR A 20 -28.78 -12.68 -6.72
C THR A 20 -27.77 -12.79 -7.87
N ALA A 21 -26.53 -12.33 -7.67
CA ALA A 21 -25.46 -12.63 -8.63
C ALA A 21 -25.23 -14.16 -8.69
N GLN A 22 -24.82 -14.68 -9.85
CA GLN A 22 -24.79 -16.13 -10.14
C GLN A 22 -24.07 -16.97 -9.06
N ASN A 23 -23.01 -16.41 -8.48
CA ASN A 23 -22.20 -17.04 -7.43
C ASN A 23 -22.90 -17.14 -6.07
N TYR A 24 -23.96 -16.37 -5.82
CA TYR A 24 -24.68 -16.38 -4.55
C TYR A 24 -26.06 -17.02 -4.61
N ASN A 25 -26.56 -17.37 -5.81
CA ASN A 25 -27.94 -17.84 -5.94
C ASN A 25 -28.18 -19.15 -5.22
N SER A 26 -27.26 -20.11 -5.37
CA SER A 26 -27.33 -21.38 -4.65
C SER A 26 -27.21 -21.19 -3.15
N ILE A 27 -26.39 -20.24 -2.71
CA ILE A 27 -26.21 -19.96 -1.28
C ILE A 27 -27.49 -19.35 -0.70
N PHE A 28 -28.04 -18.32 -1.34
CA PHE A 28 -29.27 -17.65 -0.89
C PHE A 28 -30.48 -18.58 -0.92
N GLU A 29 -30.66 -19.35 -1.99
CA GLU A 29 -31.77 -20.30 -2.10
C GLU A 29 -31.70 -21.35 -0.97
N ASN A 30 -30.53 -21.92 -0.69
CA ASN A 30 -30.42 -22.99 0.31
C ASN A 30 -30.36 -22.51 1.76
N THR A 31 -29.83 -21.30 2.03
CA THR A 31 -29.60 -20.83 3.41
C THR A 31 -30.60 -19.77 3.89
N VAL A 32 -31.41 -19.20 3.00
CA VAL A 32 -32.40 -18.17 3.36
C VAL A 32 -33.80 -18.54 2.90
N LEU A 33 -33.96 -18.97 1.63
CA LEU A 33 -35.30 -19.28 1.11
C LEU A 33 -35.81 -20.67 1.52
N ASN A 34 -34.96 -21.70 1.43
CA ASN A 34 -35.36 -23.07 1.72
C ASN A 34 -35.21 -23.43 3.21
N HIS A 35 -34.09 -23.03 3.83
CA HIS A 35 -33.78 -23.35 5.23
C HIS A 35 -33.04 -22.18 5.90
N LEU A 36 -33.75 -21.38 6.68
CA LEU A 36 -33.15 -20.37 7.55
C LEU A 36 -33.10 -20.89 8.98
N GLU A 37 -31.94 -21.42 9.39
CA GLU A 37 -31.70 -21.90 10.75
C GLU A 37 -30.72 -20.98 11.46
N PHE A 38 -31.17 -20.42 12.59
CA PHE A 38 -30.32 -19.62 13.45
C PHE A 38 -29.71 -20.48 14.54
N GLU A 39 -28.39 -20.48 14.62
CA GLU A 39 -27.64 -21.01 15.74
C GLU A 39 -27.79 -20.06 16.94
N ASP A 40 -27.94 -20.65 18.12
CA ASP A 40 -28.01 -19.89 19.37
C ASP A 40 -26.63 -19.34 19.76
N ASN A 41 -26.62 -18.21 20.48
CA ASN A 41 -25.46 -17.62 21.14
C ASN A 41 -24.33 -17.09 20.24
N ILE A 42 -24.58 -16.77 18.97
CA ILE A 42 -23.58 -16.07 18.14
C ILE A 42 -23.56 -14.58 18.50
N LYS A 43 -22.40 -14.05 18.92
CA LYS A 43 -22.26 -12.61 19.18
C LYS A 43 -22.23 -11.81 17.88
N LYS A 44 -22.80 -10.61 17.89
CA LYS A 44 -22.77 -9.66 16.76
C LYS A 44 -21.36 -9.40 16.21
N SER A 45 -20.35 -9.39 17.10
CA SER A 45 -18.93 -9.23 16.75
C SER A 45 -18.34 -10.40 15.95
N GLU A 46 -18.95 -11.58 16.00
CA GLU A 46 -18.45 -12.81 15.36
C GLU A 46 -19.08 -13.06 13.98
N LEU A 47 -20.20 -12.39 13.67
CA LEU A 47 -20.95 -12.56 12.42
C LEU A 47 -20.10 -12.33 11.16
N ASN A 48 -19.26 -11.29 11.17
CA ASN A 48 -18.40 -10.97 10.02
C ASN A 48 -17.39 -12.06 9.71
N LYS A 49 -16.84 -12.70 10.76
CA LYS A 49 -15.85 -13.76 10.63
C LYS A 49 -16.49 -15.11 10.28
N LYS A 50 -17.65 -15.40 10.88
CA LYS A 50 -18.33 -16.69 10.69
C LYS A 50 -19.03 -16.80 9.33
N PHE A 51 -19.56 -15.70 8.82
CA PHE A 51 -20.31 -15.65 7.57
C PHE A 51 -19.62 -14.72 6.56
N GLU A 52 -18.31 -14.90 6.37
CA GLU A 52 -17.51 -14.11 5.45
C GLU A 52 -17.98 -14.29 3.99
N GLU A 53 -18.25 -15.53 3.61
CA GLU A 53 -18.64 -15.92 2.25
C GLU A 53 -20.17 -15.88 2.01
N ASN A 54 -20.98 -15.87 3.07
CA ASN A 54 -22.45 -15.82 3.00
C ASN A 54 -22.99 -14.53 3.61
N THR A 55 -22.88 -13.45 2.85
CA THR A 55 -23.35 -12.13 3.25
C THR A 55 -24.86 -12.07 3.50
N TYR A 56 -25.65 -12.91 2.82
CA TYR A 56 -27.10 -12.97 3.01
C TYR A 56 -27.49 -13.55 4.36
N LEU A 57 -26.90 -14.68 4.74
CA LEU A 57 -27.11 -15.27 6.05
C LEU A 57 -26.60 -14.33 7.15
N ARG A 58 -25.43 -13.70 6.95
CA ARG A 58 -24.92 -12.66 7.86
C ARG A 58 -25.94 -11.55 8.09
N ASN A 59 -26.54 -11.04 7.02
CA ASN A 59 -27.56 -9.99 7.10
C ASN A 59 -28.83 -10.50 7.80
N ALA A 60 -29.24 -11.76 7.58
CA ALA A 60 -30.37 -12.35 8.27
C ALA A 60 -30.16 -12.39 9.79
N TYR A 61 -28.97 -12.80 10.27
CA TYR A 61 -28.62 -12.72 11.69
C TYR A 61 -28.63 -11.28 12.20
N TYR A 62 -28.08 -10.35 11.42
CA TYR A 62 -28.08 -8.94 11.80
C TYR A 62 -29.50 -8.39 11.98
N PHE A 63 -30.43 -8.69 11.07
CA PHE A 63 -31.83 -8.30 11.20
C PHE A 63 -32.54 -8.99 12.35
N LYS A 64 -32.27 -10.28 12.61
CA LYS A 64 -32.80 -10.98 13.79
C LYS A 64 -32.43 -10.25 15.07
N GLU A 65 -31.16 -9.90 15.23
CA GLU A 65 -30.69 -9.16 16.42
C GLU A 65 -31.37 -7.80 16.53
N LEU A 66 -31.48 -7.04 15.43
CA LEU A 66 -32.19 -5.75 15.44
C LEU A 66 -33.67 -5.88 15.84
N LEU A 67 -34.35 -6.92 15.37
CA LEU A 67 -35.74 -7.20 15.75
C LEU A 67 -35.85 -7.58 17.22
N ASN A 68 -34.94 -8.43 17.73
CA ASN A 68 -34.89 -8.80 19.14
C ASN A 68 -34.62 -7.58 20.03
N GLU A 69 -33.60 -6.77 19.70
CA GLU A 69 -33.29 -5.52 20.41
C GLU A 69 -34.52 -4.58 20.43
N SER A 70 -35.26 -4.51 19.32
CA SER A 70 -36.48 -3.68 19.19
C SER A 70 -37.67 -4.22 19.98
N MET A 71 -37.77 -5.54 20.15
CA MET A 71 -38.77 -6.17 21.02
C MET A 71 -38.43 -5.93 22.49
N GLU A 72 -37.17 -6.13 22.88
CA GLU A 72 -36.69 -5.97 24.26
C GLU A 72 -36.82 -4.53 24.75
N ASN A 73 -36.56 -3.55 23.88
CA ASN A 73 -36.69 -2.13 24.22
C ASN A 73 -38.13 -1.59 24.09
N GLY A 74 -39.09 -2.43 23.66
CA GLY A 74 -40.51 -2.09 23.53
C GLY A 74 -40.87 -1.26 22.30
N SER A 75 -39.94 -1.02 21.36
CA SER A 75 -40.24 -0.35 20.08
C SER A 75 -41.15 -1.19 19.20
N ILE A 76 -41.02 -2.52 19.30
CA ILE A 76 -41.96 -3.48 18.72
C ILE A 76 -42.61 -4.22 19.89
N SER A 77 -43.91 -4.04 20.08
CA SER A 77 -44.65 -4.74 21.13
C SER A 77 -44.98 -6.17 20.76
N ASP A 78 -45.25 -6.40 19.48
CA ASP A 78 -45.66 -7.68 18.91
C ASP A 78 -45.19 -7.79 17.46
N MET A 79 -44.65 -8.96 17.08
CA MET A 79 -44.10 -9.17 15.75
C MET A 79 -45.17 -9.26 14.66
N ASP A 80 -46.34 -9.82 14.95
CA ASP A 80 -47.41 -9.90 13.95
C ASP A 80 -47.95 -8.50 13.63
N ASP A 81 -48.07 -7.64 14.64
CA ASP A 81 -48.47 -6.24 14.45
C ASP A 81 -47.40 -5.42 13.75
N PHE A 82 -46.10 -5.64 14.03
CA PHE A 82 -45.02 -5.02 13.26
C PHE A 82 -45.03 -5.46 11.79
N VAL A 83 -45.25 -6.74 11.51
CA VAL A 83 -45.35 -7.23 10.13
C VAL A 83 -46.51 -6.55 9.40
N LYS A 84 -47.69 -6.45 10.03
CA LYS A 84 -48.83 -5.70 9.46
C LYS A 84 -48.45 -4.25 9.21
N TRP A 85 -47.89 -3.58 10.22
CA TRP A 85 -47.45 -2.20 10.12
C TRP A 85 -46.46 -1.99 8.96
N PHE A 86 -45.47 -2.88 8.82
CA PHE A 86 -44.47 -2.85 7.77
C PHE A 86 -45.12 -2.92 6.38
N TYR A 87 -46.08 -3.84 6.18
CA TYR A 87 -46.79 -3.95 4.91
C TYR A 87 -47.73 -2.78 4.61
N GLU A 88 -48.29 -2.12 5.63
CA GLU A 88 -49.26 -1.04 5.47
C GLU A 88 -48.61 0.34 5.36
N HIS A 89 -47.46 0.56 6.00
CA HIS A 89 -46.85 1.88 6.15
C HIS A 89 -45.55 2.06 5.37
N ILE A 90 -44.91 0.98 4.91
CA ILE A 90 -43.70 1.08 4.07
C ILE A 90 -44.11 1.19 2.60
N VAL A 91 -43.81 2.34 1.99
CA VAL A 91 -44.09 2.61 0.58
C VAL A 91 -42.83 2.32 -0.25
N LEU A 92 -42.91 1.32 -1.14
CA LEU A 92 -41.87 1.06 -2.13
C LEU A 92 -42.17 1.81 -3.43
N THR A 93 -41.40 2.85 -3.72
CA THR A 93 -41.49 3.56 -5.00
C THR A 93 -40.74 2.77 -6.08
N ARG A 94 -41.50 2.19 -7.02
CA ARG A 94 -40.93 1.48 -8.17
C ARG A 94 -40.88 2.38 -9.39
N ILE A 95 -39.68 2.58 -9.94
CA ILE A 95 -39.51 3.19 -11.26
C ILE A 95 -39.27 2.05 -12.26
N ILE A 96 -40.18 1.92 -13.22
CA ILE A 96 -40.09 0.89 -14.27
C ILE A 96 -39.50 1.55 -15.50
N CYS A 97 -38.34 1.05 -15.92
CA CYS A 97 -37.65 1.50 -17.12
C CYS A 97 -37.78 0.39 -18.17
N PHE A 98 -38.33 0.72 -19.34
CA PHE A 98 -38.48 -0.23 -20.45
C PHE A 98 -37.18 -0.40 -21.25
N GLU A 99 -36.25 0.53 -21.09
CA GLU A 99 -34.91 0.48 -21.66
C GLU A 99 -33.86 0.65 -20.56
N GLN A 100 -32.80 -0.15 -20.66
CA GLN A 100 -31.70 -0.13 -19.69
C GLN A 100 -30.97 1.21 -19.68
N ASP A 101 -30.89 1.90 -20.82
CA ASP A 101 -30.25 3.21 -20.93
C ASP A 101 -31.00 4.27 -20.12
N SER A 102 -32.33 4.29 -20.20
CA SER A 102 -33.18 5.13 -19.36
C SER A 102 -33.04 4.76 -17.88
N ALA A 103 -32.92 3.46 -17.58
CA ALA A 103 -32.72 3.00 -16.20
C ALA A 103 -31.41 3.53 -15.60
N MET A 104 -30.33 3.47 -16.35
CA MET A 104 -29.02 3.97 -15.91
C MET A 104 -28.96 5.50 -15.83
N GLN A 105 -29.64 6.21 -16.72
CA GLN A 105 -29.77 7.67 -16.60
C GLN A 105 -30.55 8.07 -15.35
N ILE A 106 -31.70 7.45 -15.10
CA ILE A 106 -32.49 7.69 -13.89
C ILE A 106 -31.68 7.31 -12.64
N PHE A 107 -30.96 6.20 -12.67
CA PHE A 107 -30.09 5.77 -11.58
C PHE A 107 -28.97 6.78 -11.29
N GLN A 108 -28.32 7.33 -12.31
CA GLN A 108 -27.32 8.38 -12.15
C GLN A 108 -27.93 9.66 -11.55
N VAL A 109 -29.07 10.14 -12.10
CA VAL A 109 -29.74 11.36 -11.61
C VAL A 109 -30.25 11.23 -10.18
N LEU A 110 -30.73 10.04 -9.78
CA LEU A 110 -31.20 9.79 -8.42
C LEU A 110 -30.03 9.71 -7.42
N ASN A 111 -28.93 9.06 -7.78
CA ASN A 111 -27.75 8.98 -6.91
C ASN A 111 -26.98 10.30 -6.80
N ASP A 112 -27.02 11.16 -7.83
CA ASP A 112 -26.46 12.51 -7.77
C ASP A 112 -27.14 13.39 -6.70
N ARG A 113 -28.35 13.02 -6.26
CA ARG A 113 -29.08 13.68 -5.14
C ARG A 113 -28.92 12.95 -3.80
N GLY A 114 -28.26 11.78 -3.77
CA GLY A 114 -28.04 10.92 -2.60
C GLY A 114 -26.55 10.68 -2.32
N GLN A 115 -26.18 9.52 -1.75
CA GLN A 115 -24.77 9.13 -1.62
C GLN A 115 -24.21 8.90 -3.04
N PRO A 116 -23.14 9.61 -3.44
CA PRO A 116 -22.66 9.55 -4.81
C PRO A 116 -22.10 8.16 -5.13
N LEU A 117 -22.38 7.66 -6.34
CA LEU A 117 -21.74 6.47 -6.88
C LEU A 117 -20.23 6.68 -6.97
N SER A 118 -19.45 5.61 -6.74
CA SER A 118 -18.02 5.67 -7.06
C SER A 118 -17.86 6.03 -8.54
N PRO A 119 -16.87 6.87 -8.91
CA PRO A 119 -16.51 7.10 -10.30
C PRO A 119 -16.37 5.80 -11.10
N ILE A 120 -15.91 4.72 -10.48
CA ILE A 120 -15.71 3.45 -11.17
C ILE A 120 -17.05 2.78 -11.51
N ASP A 121 -18.08 2.90 -10.67
CA ASP A 121 -19.43 2.43 -10.98
C ASP A 121 -20.09 3.27 -12.09
N ILE A 122 -19.83 4.58 -12.11
CA ILE A 122 -20.27 5.48 -13.20
C ILE A 122 -19.58 5.10 -14.52
N LEU A 123 -18.31 4.69 -14.48
CA LEU A 123 -17.60 4.18 -15.65
C LEU A 123 -18.17 2.83 -16.09
N LYS A 124 -18.34 1.87 -15.16
CA LYS A 124 -18.91 0.53 -15.44
C LYS A 124 -20.23 0.64 -16.15
N SER A 125 -21.16 1.41 -15.57
CA SER A 125 -22.47 1.65 -16.15
C SER A 125 -22.32 2.26 -17.55
N SER A 126 -21.58 3.35 -17.72
CA SER A 126 -21.38 3.97 -19.03
C SER A 126 -20.85 3.02 -20.10
N LEU A 127 -19.89 2.15 -19.77
CA LEU A 127 -19.35 1.16 -20.71
C LEU A 127 -20.39 0.08 -21.05
N MET A 128 -21.18 -0.36 -20.08
CA MET A 128 -22.28 -1.32 -20.31
C MET A 128 -23.41 -0.75 -21.17
N GLN A 129 -23.59 0.57 -21.17
CA GLN A 129 -24.56 1.30 -22.02
C GLN A 129 -24.17 1.21 -23.50
N GLU A 130 -22.86 1.27 -23.80
CA GLU A 130 -22.33 1.21 -25.16
C GLU A 130 -22.39 -0.21 -25.76
N ILE A 131 -22.42 -1.22 -24.91
CA ILE A 131 -22.77 -2.58 -25.34
C ILE A 131 -24.26 -2.54 -25.64
N LYS A 132 -24.65 -2.59 -26.91
CA LYS A 132 -26.06 -2.61 -27.35
C LYS A 132 -26.80 -3.83 -26.75
N GLN A 133 -28.03 -4.15 -27.11
CA GLN A 133 -28.76 -5.33 -26.56
C GLN A 133 -28.15 -6.71 -26.93
N ASP A 134 -26.83 -6.81 -27.01
CA ASP A 134 -26.02 -8.01 -27.16
C ASP A 134 -25.77 -8.63 -25.78
N SER A 135 -26.54 -9.68 -25.47
CA SER A 135 -26.48 -10.37 -24.17
C SER A 135 -25.17 -11.12 -23.94
N GLU A 136 -24.52 -11.61 -25.00
CA GLU A 136 -23.27 -12.36 -24.87
C GLU A 136 -22.11 -11.43 -24.54
N LYS A 137 -21.95 -10.33 -25.28
CA LYS A 137 -20.93 -9.31 -24.97
C LYS A 137 -21.12 -8.71 -23.58
N ARG A 138 -22.36 -8.53 -23.14
CA ARG A 138 -22.65 -8.08 -21.77
C ARG A 138 -22.13 -9.08 -20.73
N LYS A 139 -22.33 -10.37 -20.96
CA LYS A 139 -21.82 -11.43 -20.07
C LYS A 139 -20.29 -11.46 -20.04
N ASP A 140 -19.64 -11.30 -21.19
CA ASP A 140 -18.17 -11.25 -21.28
C ASP A 140 -17.60 -10.03 -20.57
N PHE A 141 -18.23 -8.87 -20.72
CA PHE A 141 -17.86 -7.65 -20.01
C PHE A 141 -17.96 -7.84 -18.49
N ILE A 142 -19.10 -8.35 -18.00
CA ILE A 142 -19.32 -8.59 -16.56
C ILE A 142 -18.27 -9.58 -16.03
N THR A 143 -18.01 -10.67 -16.76
CA THR A 143 -17.01 -11.66 -16.37
C THR A 143 -15.61 -11.05 -16.26
N THR A 144 -15.23 -10.18 -17.20
CA THR A 144 -13.93 -9.50 -17.17
C THR A 144 -13.85 -8.48 -16.03
N TRP A 145 -14.94 -7.76 -15.78
CA TRP A 145 -15.05 -6.84 -14.66
C TRP A 145 -14.91 -7.56 -13.31
N ASP A 146 -15.59 -8.69 -13.13
CA ASP A 146 -15.55 -9.44 -11.88
C ASP A 146 -14.14 -10.00 -11.62
N LYS A 147 -13.42 -10.43 -12.67
CA LYS A 147 -12.00 -10.81 -12.57
C LYS A 147 -11.10 -9.65 -12.13
N LEU A 148 -11.37 -8.42 -12.56
CA LEU A 148 -10.65 -7.23 -12.09
C LEU A 148 -10.87 -7.00 -10.59
N VAL A 149 -12.12 -7.11 -10.13
CA VAL A 149 -12.48 -6.98 -8.71
C VAL A 149 -11.86 -8.10 -7.88
N GLU A 150 -11.81 -9.33 -8.39
CA GLU A 150 -11.15 -10.46 -7.75
C GLU A 150 -9.63 -10.26 -7.67
N ALA A 151 -9.01 -9.76 -8.75
CA ALA A 151 -7.58 -9.47 -8.80
C ALA A 151 -7.14 -8.47 -7.72
N CYS A 152 -8.00 -7.52 -7.35
CA CYS A 152 -7.73 -6.60 -6.24
C CYS A 152 -7.45 -7.29 -4.90
N LYS A 153 -8.00 -8.49 -4.70
CA LYS A 153 -7.85 -9.29 -3.47
C LYS A 153 -6.82 -10.41 -3.62
N SER A 154 -6.19 -10.53 -4.78
CA SER A 154 -5.34 -11.69 -5.14
C SER A 154 -3.89 -11.58 -4.67
N VAL A 155 -3.50 -10.46 -4.06
CA VAL A 155 -2.14 -10.20 -3.56
C VAL A 155 -2.18 -10.25 -2.04
N GLU A 156 -1.58 -11.28 -1.45
CA GLU A 156 -1.54 -11.46 0.00
C GLU A 156 -0.88 -10.24 0.68
N GLY A 157 -1.54 -9.72 1.72
CA GLY A 157 -1.06 -8.57 2.49
C GLY A 157 -1.10 -7.23 1.75
N VAL A 158 -1.76 -7.15 0.58
CA VAL A 158 -2.00 -5.89 -0.14
C VAL A 158 -3.45 -5.83 -0.59
N ASP A 159 -4.21 -4.92 0.00
CA ASP A 159 -5.54 -4.58 -0.51
C ASP A 159 -5.40 -3.53 -1.61
N ILE A 160 -5.83 -3.87 -2.83
CA ILE A 160 -5.80 -2.94 -3.96
C ILE A 160 -7.16 -2.26 -4.03
N ASP A 161 -7.20 -0.97 -3.71
CA ASP A 161 -8.38 -0.16 -3.97
C ASP A 161 -8.64 -0.07 -5.47
N LEU A 162 -9.88 -0.35 -5.88
CA LEU A 162 -10.26 -0.41 -7.28
C LEU A 162 -10.18 0.98 -7.92
N GLU A 163 -10.59 2.03 -7.21
CA GLU A 163 -10.56 3.40 -7.73
C GLU A 163 -9.13 3.90 -7.91
N ASP A 164 -8.24 3.62 -6.96
CA ASP A 164 -6.81 3.89 -7.08
C ASP A 164 -6.18 3.18 -8.29
N PHE A 165 -6.56 1.92 -8.54
CA PHE A 165 -6.10 1.19 -9.72
C PHE A 165 -6.57 1.82 -11.04
N PHE A 166 -7.85 2.22 -11.13
CA PHE A 166 -8.35 2.88 -12.34
C PHE A 166 -7.75 4.28 -12.52
N ASN A 167 -7.44 5.01 -11.43
CA ASN A 167 -6.67 6.25 -11.49
C ASN A 167 -5.26 6.01 -12.04
N MET A 168 -4.59 4.93 -11.62
CA MET A 168 -3.30 4.50 -12.15
C MET A 168 -3.37 4.18 -13.65
N TYR A 169 -4.40 3.46 -14.10
CA TYR A 169 -4.61 3.22 -15.53
C TYR A 169 -4.89 4.53 -16.29
N LEU A 170 -5.62 5.48 -15.71
CA LEU A 170 -5.83 6.81 -16.31
C LEU A 170 -4.51 7.59 -16.46
N GLU A 171 -3.62 7.54 -15.46
CA GLU A 171 -2.29 8.14 -15.54
C GLU A 171 -1.45 7.55 -16.68
N TYR A 172 -1.56 6.24 -16.91
CA TYR A 172 -0.93 5.56 -18.05
C TYR A 172 -1.58 5.95 -19.39
N ALA A 173 -2.91 5.91 -19.47
CA ALA A 173 -3.65 6.01 -20.72
C ALA A 173 -3.69 7.45 -21.25
N ASP A 174 -4.04 8.42 -20.40
CA ASP A 174 -4.01 9.86 -20.70
C ASP A 174 -3.43 10.65 -19.50
N PRO A 175 -2.08 10.75 -19.41
CA PRO A 175 -1.44 11.46 -18.31
C PRO A 175 -1.84 12.94 -18.21
N SER A 176 -2.34 13.55 -19.29
CA SER A 176 -2.86 14.93 -19.29
C SER A 176 -4.23 15.04 -18.62
N ALA A 177 -5.04 13.99 -18.66
CA ALA A 177 -6.36 13.91 -18.05
C ALA A 177 -6.35 13.35 -16.62
N SER A 178 -5.21 12.90 -16.09
CA SER A 178 -5.03 12.42 -14.70
C SER A 178 -5.43 13.43 -13.61
N LYS A 179 -5.64 14.71 -13.96
CA LYS A 179 -6.18 15.75 -13.06
C LYS A 179 -7.72 15.70 -12.93
N LYS A 180 -8.40 14.94 -13.78
CA LYS A 180 -9.87 14.80 -13.78
C LYS A 180 -10.27 13.60 -12.92
N ARG A 181 -11.55 13.59 -12.50
CA ARG A 181 -12.19 12.42 -11.89
C ARG A 181 -12.07 11.20 -12.82
N ALA A 182 -11.80 10.02 -12.26
CA ALA A 182 -11.46 8.80 -12.99
C ALA A 182 -12.46 8.49 -14.13
N ASP A 183 -13.76 8.52 -13.84
CA ASP A 183 -14.84 8.28 -14.80
C ASP A 183 -14.77 9.22 -16.01
N LYS A 184 -14.58 10.53 -15.77
CA LYS A 184 -14.54 11.54 -16.84
C LYS A 184 -13.31 11.37 -17.70
N GLY A 185 -12.17 11.10 -17.08
CA GLY A 185 -10.91 10.81 -17.78
C GLY A 185 -11.02 9.56 -18.63
N LEU A 186 -11.48 8.45 -18.04
CA LEU A 186 -11.54 7.15 -18.68
C LEU A 186 -12.65 7.05 -19.74
N LYS A 187 -13.78 7.76 -19.60
CA LYS A 187 -14.75 7.89 -20.69
C LYS A 187 -14.17 8.59 -21.91
N LYS A 188 -13.30 9.59 -21.71
CA LYS A 188 -12.56 10.23 -22.81
C LYS A 188 -11.58 9.24 -23.45
N VAL A 189 -10.75 8.58 -22.64
CA VAL A 189 -9.80 7.55 -23.11
C VAL A 189 -10.54 6.46 -23.92
N PHE A 190 -11.67 5.98 -23.41
CA PHE A 190 -12.50 4.99 -24.09
C PHE A 190 -12.94 5.48 -25.48
N LYS A 191 -13.52 6.68 -25.58
CA LYS A 191 -13.94 7.29 -26.85
C LYS A 191 -12.76 7.45 -27.83
N ASP A 192 -11.63 7.94 -27.34
CA ASP A 192 -10.43 8.18 -28.15
C ASP A 192 -9.79 6.86 -28.63
N SER A 193 -9.93 5.77 -27.86
CA SER A 193 -9.37 4.45 -28.20
C SER A 193 -10.05 3.78 -29.40
N LYS A 194 -11.29 4.17 -29.72
CA LYS A 194 -12.15 3.54 -30.76
C LYS A 194 -12.38 2.04 -30.56
N LYS A 195 -12.12 1.50 -29.37
CA LYS A 195 -12.41 0.11 -29.00
C LYS A 195 -13.87 -0.04 -28.59
N ASP A 196 -14.40 -1.26 -28.67
CA ASP A 196 -15.65 -1.59 -27.99
C ASP A 196 -15.41 -1.75 -26.47
N ALA A 197 -16.49 -1.76 -25.69
CA ALA A 197 -16.39 -1.81 -24.22
C ALA A 197 -15.68 -3.08 -23.72
N CYS A 198 -15.83 -4.21 -24.41
CA CYS A 198 -15.17 -5.46 -24.07
C CYS A 198 -13.66 -5.39 -24.31
N GLY A 199 -13.24 -4.87 -25.47
CA GLY A 199 -11.82 -4.67 -25.78
C GLY A 199 -11.16 -3.64 -24.86
N PHE A 200 -11.90 -2.60 -24.44
CA PHE A 200 -11.40 -1.61 -23.49
C PHE A 200 -11.19 -2.20 -22.09
N ILE A 201 -12.18 -2.90 -21.53
CA ILE A 201 -12.04 -3.50 -20.20
C ILE A 201 -11.00 -4.63 -20.19
N TYR A 202 -10.83 -5.35 -21.31
CA TYR A 202 -9.77 -6.34 -21.46
C TYR A 202 -8.38 -5.71 -21.36
N GLU A 203 -8.14 -4.56 -22.00
CA GLU A 203 -6.86 -3.85 -21.87
C GLU A 203 -6.57 -3.45 -20.42
N ILE A 204 -7.58 -2.96 -19.71
CA ILE A 204 -7.47 -2.62 -18.28
C ILE A 204 -7.15 -3.87 -17.46
N SER A 205 -7.76 -5.02 -17.81
CA SER A 205 -7.43 -6.31 -17.18
C SER A 205 -5.98 -6.73 -17.40
N GLU A 206 -5.40 -6.50 -18.58
CA GLU A 206 -3.99 -6.79 -18.83
C GLU A 206 -3.08 -5.86 -18.03
N PHE A 207 -3.45 -4.59 -17.86
CA PHE A 207 -2.73 -3.66 -17.00
C PHE A 207 -2.80 -4.07 -15.52
N MET A 208 -3.94 -4.58 -15.04
CA MET A 208 -4.07 -5.15 -13.69
C MET A 208 -3.16 -6.37 -13.49
N LYS A 209 -3.01 -7.22 -14.51
CA LYS A 209 -2.05 -8.34 -14.46
C LYS A 209 -0.61 -7.85 -14.29
N ALA A 210 -0.22 -6.78 -14.99
CA ALA A 210 1.09 -6.17 -14.80
C ALA A 210 1.26 -5.61 -13.37
N TYR A 211 0.22 -4.98 -12.82
CA TYR A 211 0.27 -4.40 -11.48
C TYR A 211 0.36 -5.47 -10.38
N THR A 212 -0.47 -6.51 -10.47
CA THR A 212 -0.43 -7.64 -9.53
C THR A 212 0.90 -8.39 -9.64
N ALA A 213 1.47 -8.54 -10.84
CA ALA A 213 2.80 -9.10 -11.02
C ALA A 213 3.89 -8.24 -10.37
N LEU A 214 3.81 -6.91 -10.45
CA LEU A 214 4.72 -6.00 -9.76
C LEU A 214 4.67 -6.21 -8.23
N LEU A 215 3.48 -6.27 -7.66
CA LEU A 215 3.30 -6.37 -6.20
C LEU A 215 3.75 -7.74 -5.64
N LYS A 216 3.69 -8.80 -6.46
CA LYS A 216 4.16 -10.15 -6.09
C LYS A 216 5.68 -10.32 -6.17
N LYS A 217 6.43 -9.33 -6.70
CA LYS A 217 7.90 -9.42 -6.76
C LYS A 217 8.51 -9.38 -5.36
N GLN A 218 9.34 -10.37 -5.06
CA GLN A 218 10.23 -10.39 -3.89
C GLN A 218 11.51 -9.62 -4.22
N ASP A 219 11.42 -8.30 -4.15
CA ASP A 219 12.49 -7.40 -4.56
C ASP A 219 12.63 -6.24 -3.57
N ARG A 220 13.85 -6.05 -3.05
CA ARG A 220 14.13 -5.03 -2.02
C ARG A 220 13.76 -3.61 -2.47
N TYR A 221 13.97 -3.25 -3.74
CA TYR A 221 13.61 -1.92 -4.23
C TYR A 221 12.10 -1.76 -4.38
N VAL A 222 11.38 -2.80 -4.85
CA VAL A 222 9.90 -2.77 -4.86
C VAL A 222 9.35 -2.62 -3.44
N TYR A 223 9.93 -3.31 -2.46
CA TYR A 223 9.54 -3.18 -1.05
C TYR A 223 9.80 -1.79 -0.49
N LEU A 224 10.92 -1.17 -0.84
CA LEU A 224 11.21 0.20 -0.45
C LEU A 224 10.20 1.20 -1.02
N LEU A 225 9.82 1.03 -2.29
CA LEU A 225 8.82 1.87 -2.93
C LEU A 225 7.43 1.71 -2.27
N ARG A 226 7.08 0.50 -1.81
CA ARG A 226 5.81 0.24 -1.09
C ARG A 226 5.66 1.00 0.22
N TYR A 227 6.75 1.48 0.82
CA TYR A 227 6.68 2.32 2.03
C TYR A 227 6.39 3.78 1.76
N LEU A 228 6.51 4.23 0.50
CA LEU A 228 6.34 5.64 0.16
C LEU A 228 4.89 6.08 0.37
N PRO A 229 4.66 7.32 0.85
CA PRO A 229 3.31 7.86 1.00
C PRO A 229 2.53 8.00 -0.32
N SER A 230 3.24 8.18 -1.44
CA SER A 230 2.65 8.33 -2.77
C SER A 230 2.69 7.02 -3.55
N ARG A 231 1.72 6.84 -4.47
CA ARG A 231 1.61 5.66 -5.34
C ARG A 231 2.14 5.87 -6.76
N TYR A 232 2.72 7.04 -7.08
CA TYR A 232 3.26 7.31 -8.43
C TYR A 232 4.30 6.29 -8.91
N TRP A 233 5.11 5.74 -7.99
CA TRP A 233 6.05 4.66 -8.31
C TRP A 233 5.34 3.43 -8.88
N ALA A 234 4.13 3.11 -8.38
CA ALA A 234 3.36 1.97 -8.84
C ALA A 234 2.83 2.21 -10.24
N SER A 235 2.34 3.42 -10.54
CA SER A 235 1.93 3.82 -11.89
C SER A 235 3.07 3.73 -12.89
N ILE A 236 4.26 4.21 -12.53
CA ILE A 236 5.45 4.19 -13.39
C ILE A 236 5.91 2.75 -13.64
N LEU A 237 6.09 1.94 -12.59
CA LEU A 237 6.61 0.59 -12.75
C LEU A 237 5.58 -0.37 -13.36
N THR A 238 4.28 -0.18 -13.11
CA THR A 238 3.23 -0.93 -13.81
C THR A 238 3.23 -0.58 -15.29
N THR A 239 3.35 0.70 -15.63
CA THR A 239 3.52 1.14 -17.03
C THR A 239 4.74 0.48 -17.65
N ALA A 240 5.89 0.49 -16.96
CA ALA A 240 7.13 -0.10 -17.45
C ALA A 240 7.00 -1.61 -17.71
N LEU A 241 6.36 -2.37 -16.81
CA LEU A 241 6.09 -3.80 -17.04
C LEU A 241 5.12 -4.01 -18.20
N TYR A 242 4.04 -3.24 -18.24
CA TYR A 242 2.99 -3.37 -19.24
C TYR A 242 3.51 -3.11 -20.67
N VAL A 243 4.34 -2.09 -20.86
CA VAL A 243 4.96 -1.75 -22.15
C VAL A 243 6.27 -2.50 -22.41
N LYS A 244 6.70 -3.38 -21.50
CA LYS A 244 7.96 -4.14 -21.57
C LYS A 244 9.19 -3.24 -21.74
N TYR A 245 9.25 -2.19 -20.93
CA TYR A 245 10.35 -1.23 -20.93
C TYR A 245 11.69 -1.92 -20.63
N PRO A 246 12.74 -1.74 -21.45
CA PRO A 246 13.98 -2.51 -21.36
C PRO A 246 14.80 -2.21 -20.10
N ASP A 247 14.83 -0.95 -19.66
CA ASP A 247 15.65 -0.51 -18.52
C ASP A 247 14.88 -0.59 -17.18
N PHE A 248 14.01 -1.59 -17.01
CA PHE A 248 13.12 -1.71 -15.84
C PHE A 248 13.88 -1.67 -14.50
N ASP A 249 14.97 -2.43 -14.39
CA ASP A 249 15.74 -2.50 -13.15
C ASP A 249 16.48 -1.21 -12.83
N ALA A 250 17.03 -0.53 -13.84
CA ALA A 250 17.66 0.77 -13.67
C ALA A 250 16.64 1.84 -13.25
N LEU A 251 15.46 1.86 -13.90
CA LEU A 251 14.36 2.75 -13.55
C LEU A 251 13.90 2.55 -12.10
N LYS A 252 13.69 1.29 -11.69
CA LYS A 252 13.27 0.94 -10.32
C LYS A 252 14.25 1.48 -9.26
N LYS A 253 15.56 1.31 -9.47
CA LYS A 253 16.61 1.84 -8.57
C LYS A 253 16.56 3.37 -8.52
N LEU A 254 16.49 4.01 -9.69
CA LEU A 254 16.40 5.46 -9.82
C LEU A 254 15.17 6.06 -9.11
N LEU A 255 14.02 5.38 -9.16
CA LEU A 255 12.82 5.82 -8.42
C LEU A 255 12.99 5.72 -6.91
N VAL A 256 13.68 4.69 -6.39
CA VAL A 256 13.99 4.60 -4.96
C VAL A 256 14.83 5.80 -4.55
N SER A 257 15.94 6.08 -5.25
CA SER A 257 16.80 7.23 -5.01
C SER A 257 15.99 8.54 -5.01
N TYR A 258 15.25 8.81 -6.09
CA TYR A 258 14.50 10.07 -6.24
C TYR A 258 13.46 10.28 -5.14
N TYR A 259 12.61 9.28 -4.89
CA TYR A 259 11.51 9.44 -3.96
C TYR A 259 11.98 9.44 -2.50
N TYR A 260 13.01 8.66 -2.14
CA TYR A 260 13.56 8.71 -0.78
C TYR A 260 14.27 10.03 -0.51
N GLN A 261 15.14 10.50 -1.41
CA GLN A 261 15.76 11.82 -1.27
C GLN A 261 14.68 12.90 -1.10
N THR A 262 13.65 12.90 -1.96
CA THR A 262 12.57 13.89 -1.87
C THR A 262 11.78 13.77 -0.58
N TRP A 263 11.50 12.56 -0.09
CA TRP A 263 10.74 12.35 1.13
C TRP A 263 11.51 12.78 2.38
N ILE A 264 12.80 12.46 2.44
CA ILE A 264 13.69 12.85 3.54
C ILE A 264 13.90 14.37 3.57
N ALA A 265 14.03 15.00 2.40
CA ALA A 265 14.07 16.46 2.24
C ALA A 265 12.73 17.17 2.59
N GLY A 266 11.68 16.44 2.99
CA GLY A 266 10.38 17.04 3.33
C GLY A 266 9.52 17.44 2.12
N GLY A 267 9.85 16.93 0.93
CA GLY A 267 9.09 17.17 -0.29
C GLY A 267 7.67 16.61 -0.25
N THR A 268 6.73 17.35 -0.84
CA THR A 268 5.31 16.99 -0.88
C THR A 268 4.94 16.19 -2.12
N ILE A 269 3.78 15.52 -2.09
CA ILE A 269 3.23 14.81 -3.27
C ILE A 269 3.08 15.78 -4.47
N THR A 270 2.69 17.03 -4.22
CA THR A 270 2.56 18.07 -5.26
C THR A 270 3.88 18.31 -6.00
N ARG A 271 5.00 18.31 -5.28
CA ARG A 271 6.34 18.55 -5.82
C ARG A 271 6.80 17.45 -6.79
N ILE A 272 6.43 16.20 -6.51
CA ILE A 272 6.82 15.04 -7.34
C ILE A 272 5.80 14.72 -8.43
N LYS A 273 4.58 15.25 -8.36
CA LYS A 273 3.47 14.89 -9.24
C LYS A 273 3.78 15.10 -10.72
N GLN A 274 4.20 16.31 -11.10
CA GLN A 274 4.41 16.62 -12.51
C GLN A 274 5.58 15.83 -13.11
N THR A 275 6.66 15.69 -12.34
CA THR A 275 7.82 14.85 -12.69
C THR A 275 7.39 13.41 -12.90
N SER A 276 6.65 12.83 -11.96
CA SER A 276 6.15 11.45 -12.04
C SER A 276 5.29 11.20 -13.27
N ILE A 277 4.36 12.11 -13.59
CA ILE A 277 3.54 12.05 -14.81
C ILE A 277 4.40 12.10 -16.07
N ASN A 278 5.47 12.91 -16.08
CA ASN A 278 6.39 12.98 -17.20
C ASN A 278 7.26 11.72 -17.33
N ILE A 279 7.62 11.07 -16.22
CA ILE A 279 8.29 9.76 -16.23
C ILE A 279 7.39 8.71 -16.91
N ILE A 280 6.11 8.64 -16.57
CA ILE A 280 5.15 7.72 -17.22
C ILE A 280 5.12 7.94 -18.74
N LYS A 281 5.10 9.20 -19.21
CA LYS A 281 5.16 9.53 -20.64
C LYS A 281 6.45 9.04 -21.31
N ASN A 282 7.59 9.24 -20.65
CA ASN A 282 8.89 8.84 -21.17
C ASN A 282 9.01 7.31 -21.25
N VAL A 283 8.56 6.59 -20.22
CA VAL A 283 8.52 5.12 -20.20
C VAL A 283 7.60 4.60 -21.31
N LYS A 284 6.39 5.14 -21.45
CA LYS A 284 5.42 4.75 -22.49
C LYS A 284 5.95 5.00 -23.91
N SER A 285 6.78 6.02 -24.09
CA SER A 285 7.44 6.37 -25.35
C SER A 285 8.81 5.68 -25.52
N ASN A 286 9.15 4.74 -24.64
CA ASN A 286 10.40 3.99 -24.63
C ASN A 286 11.67 4.87 -24.68
N LYS A 287 11.64 6.04 -24.01
CA LYS A 287 12.83 6.89 -23.84
C LYS A 287 13.84 6.21 -22.90
N SER A 288 15.14 6.44 -23.10
CA SER A 288 16.17 5.82 -22.26
C SER A 288 16.04 6.24 -20.79
N VAL A 289 16.55 5.39 -19.88
CA VAL A 289 16.60 5.71 -18.45
C VAL A 289 17.42 6.98 -18.17
N GLY A 290 18.40 7.32 -19.03
CA GLY A 290 19.15 8.58 -18.96
C GLY A 290 18.26 9.81 -19.09
N THR A 291 17.33 9.85 -20.06
CA THR A 291 16.37 10.96 -20.19
C THR A 291 15.48 11.10 -18.95
N ILE A 292 15.14 9.98 -18.30
CA ILE A 292 14.37 9.98 -17.05
C ILE A 292 15.23 10.49 -15.89
N LYS A 293 16.52 10.12 -15.85
CA LYS A 293 17.51 10.61 -14.88
C LYS A 293 17.63 12.13 -14.97
N ASP A 294 17.79 12.70 -16.16
CA ASP A 294 17.90 14.15 -16.35
C ASP A 294 16.64 14.88 -15.86
N LEU A 295 15.46 14.33 -16.12
CA LEU A 295 14.19 14.87 -15.62
C LEU A 295 14.14 14.87 -14.08
N ILE A 296 14.64 13.81 -13.44
CA ILE A 296 14.72 13.68 -11.98
C ILE A 296 15.74 14.66 -11.40
N LEU A 297 16.94 14.75 -11.96
CA LEU A 297 18.00 15.66 -11.50
C LEU A 297 17.56 17.12 -11.60
N ASN A 298 16.88 17.51 -12.68
CA ASN A 298 16.30 18.84 -12.80
C ASN A 298 15.31 19.16 -11.68
N ASN A 299 14.46 18.19 -11.30
CA ASN A 299 13.56 18.35 -10.16
C ASN A 299 14.34 18.40 -8.84
N ILE A 300 15.41 17.62 -8.70
CA ILE A 300 16.20 17.62 -7.48
C ILE A 300 16.86 18.98 -7.25
N ASN A 301 17.50 19.53 -8.28
CA ASN A 301 18.21 20.80 -8.23
C ASN A 301 17.25 21.98 -8.02
N SER A 302 16.09 21.98 -8.68
CA SER A 302 15.10 23.07 -8.58
C SER A 302 14.57 23.34 -7.17
N TYR A 303 14.74 22.39 -6.26
CA TYR A 303 14.22 22.46 -4.89
C TYR A 303 15.30 22.23 -3.82
N ASN A 304 16.57 22.20 -4.23
CA ASN A 304 17.70 21.82 -3.40
C ASN A 304 17.45 20.53 -2.58
N THR A 305 16.98 19.46 -3.23
CA THR A 305 16.67 18.20 -2.52
C THR A 305 17.89 17.59 -1.90
N PHE A 306 19.01 17.60 -2.61
CA PHE A 306 20.15 16.76 -2.30
C PHE A 306 20.76 17.20 -0.96
N ASP A 307 21.04 18.49 -0.80
CA ASP A 307 21.56 19.06 0.45
C ASP A 307 20.56 18.88 1.60
N GLN A 308 19.27 19.13 1.36
CA GLN A 308 18.24 18.96 2.39
C GLN A 308 18.11 17.49 2.82
N TYR A 309 18.24 16.55 1.88
CA TYR A 309 18.24 15.12 2.16
C TYR A 309 19.44 14.73 3.03
N LEU A 310 20.65 15.16 2.64
CA LEU A 310 21.88 14.88 3.39
C LEU A 310 21.82 15.48 4.79
N TYR A 311 21.42 16.76 4.89
CA TYR A 311 21.27 17.43 6.17
C TYR A 311 20.24 16.73 7.06
N ASN A 312 19.04 16.44 6.54
CA ASN A 312 17.97 15.85 7.34
C ASN A 312 18.28 14.41 7.79
N LEU A 313 19.05 13.64 7.01
CA LEU A 313 19.38 12.26 7.36
C LEU A 313 20.60 12.15 8.26
N TRP A 314 21.67 12.90 7.95
CA TRP A 314 22.99 12.71 8.54
C TRP A 314 23.35 13.81 9.54
N ASN A 315 23.05 15.07 9.22
CA ASN A 315 23.51 16.21 10.03
C ASN A 315 22.45 16.72 11.03
N SER A 316 21.22 16.23 10.95
CA SER A 316 20.15 16.61 11.87
C SER A 316 20.33 15.94 13.23
N SER A 317 20.23 16.74 14.29
CA SER A 317 20.26 16.25 15.68
C SER A 317 19.06 15.37 16.06
N SER A 318 18.00 15.34 15.24
CA SER A 318 16.81 14.55 15.54
C SER A 318 16.08 14.06 14.30
N VAL A 319 16.31 12.80 13.95
CA VAL A 319 15.58 12.15 12.86
C VAL A 319 14.35 11.40 13.36
N TYR A 320 14.38 10.90 14.61
CA TYR A 320 13.38 9.98 15.17
C TYR A 320 11.89 10.33 14.91
N PRO A 321 11.45 11.60 15.01
CA PRO A 321 10.04 11.96 14.76
C PRO A 321 9.60 11.78 13.29
N SER A 322 10.54 11.66 12.37
CA SER A 322 10.28 11.63 10.94
C SER A 322 9.67 10.31 10.49
N LYS A 323 8.61 10.39 9.67
CA LYS A 323 7.88 9.22 9.15
C LYS A 323 8.75 8.30 8.28
N TRP A 324 9.84 8.81 7.72
CA TRP A 324 10.77 8.08 6.86
C TRP A 324 11.80 7.25 7.64
N VAL A 325 12.00 7.44 8.95
CA VAL A 325 13.03 6.73 9.73
C VAL A 325 12.86 5.22 9.65
N ARG A 326 11.64 4.72 9.88
CA ARG A 326 11.36 3.28 9.82
C ARG A 326 11.70 2.68 8.45
N PRO A 327 11.25 3.25 7.32
CA PRO A 327 11.66 2.82 5.98
C PRO A 327 13.16 2.94 5.70
N VAL A 328 13.84 3.98 6.18
CA VAL A 328 15.30 4.13 6.01
C VAL A 328 16.07 3.06 6.79
N LEU A 329 15.64 2.73 8.01
CA LEU A 329 16.22 1.60 8.76
C LEU A 329 15.92 0.25 8.07
N ALA A 330 14.75 0.09 7.44
CA ALA A 330 14.44 -1.08 6.63
C ALA A 330 15.29 -1.14 5.35
N LEU A 331 15.61 0.01 4.74
CA LEU A 331 16.56 0.12 3.63
C LEU A 331 17.92 -0.41 4.05
N ALA A 332 18.49 0.13 5.13
CA ALA A 332 19.75 -0.39 5.67
C ALA A 332 19.66 -1.90 5.91
N ASN A 333 18.60 -2.40 6.56
CA ASN A 333 18.40 -3.83 6.79
C ASN A 333 18.43 -4.66 5.49
N TYR A 334 17.68 -4.26 4.47
CA TYR A 334 17.60 -5.01 3.22
C TYR A 334 18.94 -5.13 2.48
N PHE A 335 19.85 -4.19 2.71
CA PHE A 335 21.16 -4.17 2.06
C PHE A 335 22.30 -4.66 2.96
N MET A 336 22.01 -4.94 4.24
CA MET A 336 22.88 -5.73 5.12
C MET A 336 22.64 -7.23 4.96
N ALA A 337 21.42 -7.63 4.59
CA ALA A 337 21.06 -9.02 4.37
C ALA A 337 21.59 -9.52 3.01
N ASP A 338 22.40 -10.58 3.03
CA ASP A 338 22.78 -11.34 1.84
C ASP A 338 21.67 -12.34 1.46
N GLU A 339 20.46 -11.82 1.28
CA GLU A 339 19.29 -12.59 0.85
C GLU A 339 18.92 -12.21 -0.59
N GLU A 340 18.99 -13.19 -1.50
CA GLU A 340 18.51 -13.05 -2.89
C GLU A 340 17.00 -12.74 -2.95
N LYS A 341 16.22 -13.29 -1.99
CA LYS A 341 14.77 -13.14 -1.90
C LYS A 341 14.38 -12.60 -0.53
N PRO A 342 14.40 -11.27 -0.34
CA PRO A 342 14.11 -10.67 0.95
C PRO A 342 12.63 -10.88 1.32
N HIS A 343 12.34 -10.92 2.61
CA HIS A 343 10.98 -10.88 3.14
C HIS A 343 10.52 -9.44 3.38
N PHE A 344 9.27 -9.12 3.03
CA PHE A 344 8.74 -7.77 3.25
C PHE A 344 8.61 -7.44 4.74
N ILE A 345 9.30 -6.38 5.18
CA ILE A 345 9.19 -5.84 6.54
C ILE A 345 7.90 -5.03 6.67
N VAL A 346 6.86 -5.64 7.24
CA VAL A 346 5.58 -4.96 7.47
C VAL A 346 5.73 -3.80 8.46
N MET A 347 5.29 -2.60 8.07
CA MET A 347 5.34 -1.38 8.88
C MET A 347 4.15 -1.23 9.83
N ASP A 348 3.82 -2.30 10.56
CA ASP A 348 2.72 -2.36 11.53
C ASP A 348 3.15 -1.93 12.95
N ALA A 349 2.30 -2.17 13.95
CA ALA A 349 2.59 -1.88 15.36
C ALA A 349 3.66 -2.81 15.98
N GLU A 350 3.96 -3.94 15.34
CA GLU A 350 4.95 -4.91 15.84
C GLU A 350 6.38 -4.52 15.43
N THR A 351 6.56 -3.82 14.32
CA THR A 351 7.87 -3.32 13.87
C THR A 351 8.16 -1.94 14.45
N GLN A 352 8.83 -1.85 15.60
CA GLN A 352 9.11 -0.58 16.28
C GLN A 352 10.52 -0.05 16.01
N VAL A 353 10.74 1.24 16.25
CA VAL A 353 12.09 1.83 16.34
C VAL A 353 12.56 1.73 17.78
N GLU A 354 13.74 1.18 17.99
CA GLU A 354 14.43 1.09 19.29
C GLU A 354 15.53 2.15 19.34
N HIS A 355 15.60 2.86 20.47
CA HIS A 355 16.68 3.75 20.85
C HIS A 355 17.74 2.98 21.63
N VAL A 356 18.94 2.76 21.10
CA VAL A 356 19.98 2.02 21.82
C VAL A 356 20.39 2.80 23.08
N LEU A 357 20.87 4.03 22.93
CA LEU A 357 20.91 5.06 23.97
C LEU A 357 19.47 5.56 24.20
N PRO A 358 18.85 5.29 25.37
CA PRO A 358 17.45 5.62 25.60
C PRO A 358 17.21 7.13 25.77
N GLN A 359 16.00 7.57 25.41
CA GLN A 359 15.56 8.96 25.62
C GLN A 359 15.48 9.37 27.10
N SER A 360 15.24 8.41 27.99
CA SER A 360 15.10 8.66 29.43
C SER A 360 15.86 7.60 30.24
N PRO A 361 17.21 7.68 30.30
CA PRO A 361 18.00 6.74 31.07
C PRO A 361 17.64 6.78 32.56
N LYS A 362 17.75 5.65 33.25
CA LYS A 362 17.47 5.55 34.70
C LYS A 362 18.49 6.36 35.51
N ARG A 363 18.10 6.83 36.69
CA ARG A 363 19.02 7.45 37.65
C ARG A 363 20.08 6.41 38.06
N GLY A 364 21.35 6.67 37.75
CA GLY A 364 22.47 5.75 38.00
C GLY A 364 22.83 4.79 36.86
N SER A 365 22.16 4.90 35.71
CA SER A 365 22.49 4.14 34.49
C SER A 365 23.85 4.56 33.91
N GLN A 366 24.54 3.62 33.23
CA GLN A 366 25.80 3.87 32.52
C GLN A 366 25.71 5.08 31.58
N TRP A 367 24.53 5.30 30.99
CA TRP A 367 24.30 6.37 30.02
C TRP A 367 24.59 7.78 30.57
N ASN A 368 24.39 8.00 31.88
CA ASN A 368 24.67 9.31 32.49
C ASN A 368 26.16 9.51 32.83
N ALA A 369 26.95 8.44 32.82
CA ALA A 369 28.40 8.49 32.99
C ALA A 369 29.12 8.57 31.64
N ASP A 370 28.60 7.85 30.64
CA ASP A 370 29.19 7.76 29.30
C ASP A 370 28.88 8.99 28.42
N PHE A 371 27.79 9.71 28.70
CA PHE A 371 27.35 10.87 27.92
C PHE A 371 27.03 12.06 28.83
N ASP A 372 27.62 13.22 28.52
CA ASP A 372 27.15 14.48 29.05
C ASP A 372 25.82 14.90 28.40
N LYS A 373 25.25 16.02 28.84
CA LYS A 373 23.96 16.49 28.36
C LYS A 373 23.96 16.82 26.87
N GLU A 374 25.01 17.47 26.38
CA GLU A 374 25.13 17.97 25.01
C GLU A 374 25.26 16.80 24.03
N LYS A 375 26.20 15.89 24.30
CA LYS A 375 26.38 14.67 23.50
C LYS A 375 25.15 13.78 23.52
N ARG A 376 24.44 13.70 24.65
CA ARG A 376 23.18 12.94 24.69
C ARG A 376 22.12 13.57 23.79
N GLU A 377 21.99 14.90 23.79
CA GLU A 377 21.02 15.60 22.94
C GLU A 377 21.33 15.44 21.44
N GLU A 378 22.61 15.40 21.09
CA GLU A 378 23.09 15.13 19.73
C GLU A 378 22.77 13.70 19.25
N TRP A 379 23.13 12.69 20.04
CA TRP A 379 23.11 11.30 19.57
C TRP A 379 21.80 10.58 19.80
N VAL A 380 20.99 10.99 20.78
CA VAL A 380 19.82 10.19 21.20
C VAL A 380 18.83 9.97 20.07
N ASN A 381 18.56 10.98 19.24
CA ASN A 381 17.61 10.88 18.14
C ASN A 381 18.29 10.78 16.76
N ASN A 382 19.62 10.63 16.72
CA ASN A 382 20.39 10.43 15.50
C ASN A 382 20.16 9.03 14.93
N ILE A 383 20.17 8.89 13.59
CA ILE A 383 19.93 7.60 12.91
C ILE A 383 20.87 6.49 13.38
N ALA A 384 22.13 6.82 13.71
CA ALA A 384 23.13 5.90 14.22
C ALA A 384 22.77 5.29 15.57
N ASN A 385 21.86 5.91 16.34
CA ASN A 385 21.37 5.37 17.61
C ASN A 385 20.07 4.55 17.47
N LEU A 386 19.47 4.52 16.29
CA LEU A 386 18.17 3.89 16.06
C LEU A 386 18.31 2.52 15.38
N THR A 387 17.42 1.60 15.68
CA THR A 387 17.35 0.29 15.01
C THR A 387 15.90 -0.19 14.93
N LEU A 388 15.61 -1.16 14.07
CA LEU A 388 14.31 -1.83 14.06
C LEU A 388 14.28 -2.91 15.13
N LEU A 389 13.18 -3.06 15.85
CA LEU A 389 13.01 -4.12 16.84
C LEU A 389 11.55 -4.52 16.97
N LYS A 390 11.30 -5.82 17.19
CA LYS A 390 9.94 -6.29 17.45
C LYS A 390 9.43 -5.77 18.80
N ARG A 391 8.15 -5.38 18.84
CA ARG A 391 7.49 -4.77 20.01
C ARG A 391 7.78 -5.47 21.33
N LYS A 392 7.66 -6.80 21.37
CA LYS A 392 7.95 -7.59 22.57
C LYS A 392 9.39 -7.44 23.06
N LYS A 393 10.38 -7.39 22.17
CA LYS A 393 11.80 -7.21 22.52
C LYS A 393 12.10 -5.75 22.90
N ASN A 394 11.50 -4.78 22.21
CA ASN A 394 11.61 -3.35 22.56
C ASN A 394 11.10 -3.09 23.99
N ALA A 395 9.93 -3.63 24.34
CA ALA A 395 9.38 -3.56 25.69
C ALA A 395 10.22 -4.27 26.77
N GLN A 396 11.16 -5.14 26.39
CA GLN A 396 12.13 -5.74 27.31
C GLN A 396 13.38 -4.86 27.45
N ALA A 397 13.81 -4.20 26.37
CA ALA A 397 15.01 -3.37 26.33
C ALA A 397 14.81 -2.04 27.10
N LEU A 398 13.69 -1.35 26.85
CA LEU A 398 13.29 -0.09 27.51
C LEU A 398 14.48 0.86 27.74
N ASN A 399 14.68 1.31 28.99
CA ASN A 399 15.75 2.20 29.41
C ASN A 399 16.92 1.43 30.06
N GLY A 400 17.11 0.17 29.67
CA GLY A 400 18.23 -0.67 30.13
C GLY A 400 19.58 -0.15 29.65
N ASP A 401 20.62 -0.59 30.32
CA ASP A 401 22.00 -0.32 29.91
C ASP A 401 22.39 -1.17 28.69
N PHE A 402 23.45 -0.78 27.96
CA PHE A 402 23.77 -1.42 26.68
C PHE A 402 23.95 -2.94 26.81
N ASP A 403 24.65 -3.41 27.84
CA ASP A 403 24.88 -4.85 28.03
C ASP A 403 23.58 -5.64 28.25
N GLU A 404 22.57 -5.03 28.88
CA GLU A 404 21.25 -5.63 29.06
C GLU A 404 20.50 -5.66 27.72
N LYS A 405 20.45 -4.52 27.02
CA LYS A 405 19.81 -4.39 25.71
C LYS A 405 20.43 -5.32 24.68
N ARG A 406 21.75 -5.38 24.62
CA ARG A 406 22.54 -6.24 23.73
C ARG A 406 22.18 -7.71 23.92
N LYS A 407 22.01 -8.18 25.16
CA LYS A 407 21.54 -9.56 25.43
C LYS A 407 20.12 -9.81 24.90
N ILE A 408 19.24 -8.82 24.98
CA ILE A 408 17.86 -8.92 24.44
C ILE A 408 17.88 -8.97 22.91
N TYR A 409 18.74 -8.19 22.27
CA TYR A 409 18.93 -8.20 20.81
C TYR A 409 19.40 -9.58 20.33
N GLY A 410 20.41 -10.14 20.99
CA GLY A 410 20.97 -11.47 20.69
C GLY A 410 20.05 -12.64 21.04
N GLY A 411 19.13 -12.47 22.00
CA GLY A 411 18.30 -13.56 22.52
C GLY A 411 18.97 -14.32 23.67
N LYS A 412 18.18 -14.99 24.53
CA LYS A 412 18.69 -15.78 25.68
C LYS A 412 19.25 -17.15 25.29
N ASP A 413 18.94 -17.63 24.09
CA ASP A 413 19.27 -18.95 23.57
C ASP A 413 19.72 -18.75 22.12
N THR A 414 20.96 -19.11 21.80
CA THR A 414 21.54 -18.96 20.46
C THR A 414 20.80 -19.78 19.39
N SER A 415 19.93 -20.71 19.82
CA SER A 415 19.06 -21.51 18.96
C SER A 415 17.64 -20.95 18.78
N LYS A 416 17.24 -19.90 19.53
CA LYS A 416 15.88 -19.32 19.46
C LYS A 416 15.91 -17.80 19.26
N VAL A 417 15.72 -17.43 17.99
CA VAL A 417 15.35 -16.11 17.46
C VAL A 417 16.25 -14.98 17.98
N ILE A 418 17.45 -14.94 17.39
CA ILE A 418 18.23 -13.72 17.11
C ILE A 418 17.25 -12.62 16.63
N SER A 419 17.48 -11.32 16.92
CA SER A 419 16.65 -10.25 16.31
C SER A 419 16.45 -10.53 14.81
N CYS A 420 15.20 -10.51 14.33
CA CYS A 420 14.91 -10.87 12.93
C CYS A 420 15.41 -9.82 11.91
N TYR A 421 15.91 -8.68 12.40
CA TYR A 421 16.43 -7.60 11.57
C TYR A 421 17.95 -7.56 11.68
N ASP A 422 18.65 -7.70 10.56
CA ASP A 422 20.10 -7.64 10.45
C ASP A 422 20.68 -6.33 10.97
N ILE A 423 19.97 -5.21 10.81
CA ILE A 423 20.36 -3.92 11.40
C ILE A 423 20.40 -3.92 12.94
N THR A 424 19.70 -4.84 13.61
CA THR A 424 19.85 -5.06 15.05
C THR A 424 20.88 -6.15 15.36
N LYS A 425 21.02 -7.17 14.50
CA LYS A 425 22.02 -8.23 14.69
C LYS A 425 23.43 -7.68 14.67
N GLU A 426 23.65 -6.69 13.81
CA GLU A 426 24.86 -5.90 13.68
C GLU A 426 25.25 -5.29 15.04
N LEU A 427 24.33 -4.58 15.70
CA LEU A 427 24.53 -4.02 17.05
C LEU A 427 25.02 -5.05 18.08
N TYR A 428 24.46 -6.26 18.04
CA TYR A 428 24.85 -7.34 18.94
C TYR A 428 26.25 -7.89 18.62
N SER A 429 26.55 -8.05 17.33
CA SER A 429 27.73 -8.78 16.84
C SER A 429 28.99 -7.91 16.89
N ASN A 430 28.87 -6.63 16.52
CA ASN A 430 30.01 -5.78 16.25
C ASN A 430 30.39 -4.89 17.44
N TYR A 431 29.44 -4.56 18.32
CA TYR A 431 29.69 -3.64 19.42
C TYR A 431 29.70 -4.33 20.78
N ARG A 432 30.74 -4.04 21.57
CA ARG A 432 30.86 -4.48 22.97
C ARG A 432 30.49 -3.40 23.99
N LYS A 433 30.52 -2.14 23.57
CA LYS A 433 30.12 -0.96 24.34
C LYS A 433 29.31 -0.04 23.42
N TRP A 434 28.59 0.90 24.01
CA TRP A 434 27.83 1.90 23.26
C TRP A 434 28.16 3.28 23.79
N ASN A 435 29.19 3.88 23.22
CA ASN A 435 29.64 5.23 23.53
C ASN A 435 29.69 6.05 22.23
N GLU A 436 30.11 7.31 22.33
CA GLU A 436 30.24 8.22 21.19
C GLU A 436 31.08 7.64 20.04
N LYS A 437 32.18 6.94 20.35
CA LYS A 437 32.99 6.28 19.32
C LYS A 437 32.19 5.22 18.55
N SER A 438 31.46 4.37 19.25
CA SER A 438 30.60 3.34 18.61
C SER A 438 29.44 3.96 17.81
N LEU A 439 28.92 5.10 18.26
CA LEU A 439 27.90 5.85 17.53
C LEU A 439 28.46 6.43 16.22
N GLN A 440 29.66 7.03 16.26
CA GLN A 440 30.34 7.51 15.06
C GLN A 440 30.67 6.37 14.09
N GLU A 441 31.24 5.27 14.60
CA GLU A 441 31.51 4.07 13.79
C GLU A 441 30.23 3.55 13.10
N ARG A 442 29.08 3.55 13.81
CA ARG A 442 27.81 3.14 13.24
C ARG A 442 27.24 4.16 12.26
N HIS A 443 27.43 5.45 12.54
CA HIS A 443 27.05 6.53 11.63
C HIS A 443 27.73 6.32 10.28
N ASP A 444 29.05 6.15 10.27
CA ASP A 444 29.83 5.96 9.04
C ASP A 444 29.47 4.66 8.33
N PHE A 445 29.22 3.58 9.09
CA PHE A 445 28.74 2.33 8.53
C PHE A 445 27.37 2.48 7.84
N LEU A 446 26.41 3.16 8.47
CA LEU A 446 25.10 3.41 7.88
C LEU A 446 25.21 4.37 6.69
N TYR A 447 26.05 5.40 6.76
CA TYR A 447 26.33 6.31 5.66
C TYR A 447 26.81 5.54 4.42
N ASN A 448 27.82 4.69 4.60
CA ASN A 448 28.40 3.86 3.55
C ASN A 448 27.44 2.77 3.04
N THR A 449 26.43 2.39 3.83
CA THR A 449 25.40 1.43 3.40
C THR A 449 24.29 2.13 2.61
N ILE A 450 23.77 3.25 3.12
CA ILE A 450 22.53 3.88 2.64
C ILE A 450 22.81 4.86 1.50
N THR A 451 23.83 5.72 1.63
CA THR A 451 24.11 6.80 0.69
C THR A 451 24.35 6.28 -0.74
N PRO A 452 25.13 5.21 -0.98
CA PRO A 452 25.32 4.67 -2.33
C PRO A 452 24.04 4.16 -2.99
N ILE A 453 23.07 3.67 -2.19
CA ILE A 453 21.78 3.18 -2.71
C ILE A 453 20.90 4.36 -3.14
N LEU A 454 20.95 5.45 -2.38
CA LEU A 454 20.14 6.63 -2.62
C LEU A 454 20.79 7.63 -3.57
N HIS A 455 22.09 7.53 -3.84
CA HIS A 455 22.81 8.43 -4.74
C HIS A 455 22.32 8.29 -6.19
N ILE A 456 22.31 9.41 -6.92
CA ILE A 456 22.03 9.46 -8.35
C ILE A 456 23.25 10.04 -9.05
N GLU A 457 23.82 9.28 -9.98
CA GLU A 457 24.96 9.74 -10.78
C GLU A 457 24.66 11.07 -11.50
N GLY A 458 25.49 12.08 -11.25
CA GLY A 458 25.31 13.46 -11.71
C GLY A 458 24.94 14.45 -10.59
N GLN A 459 24.87 13.98 -9.35
CA GLN A 459 24.85 14.84 -8.15
C GLN A 459 26.30 15.10 -7.73
N GLU A 460 26.69 16.37 -7.62
CA GLU A 460 27.98 16.76 -7.05
C GLU A 460 27.88 16.75 -5.52
N GLU A 461 28.78 16.04 -4.84
CA GLU A 461 29.04 16.26 -3.42
C GLU A 461 30.02 17.45 -3.35
N GLU A 462 29.54 18.64 -3.00
CA GLU A 462 30.44 19.69 -2.48
C GLU A 462 30.93 19.18 -1.12
N PHE A 463 32.02 18.40 -1.12
CA PHE A 463 32.79 18.17 0.09
C PHE A 463 33.49 19.49 0.43
N GLU A 464 33.02 20.19 1.48
CA GLU A 464 33.87 21.16 2.18
C GLU A 464 35.09 20.39 2.71
N GLU A 465 36.26 20.69 2.15
CA GLU A 465 37.59 20.30 2.62
C GLU A 465 37.82 20.84 4.04
N GLU A 466 37.27 20.20 5.07
CA GLU A 466 37.62 20.51 6.48
C GLU A 466 37.99 19.28 7.33
N PHE A 467 38.20 18.11 6.72
CA PHE A 467 38.73 16.92 7.41
C PHE A 467 39.94 16.29 6.69
N GLU A 468 40.79 17.10 6.07
CA GLU A 468 42.20 16.70 5.82
C GLU A 468 43.00 16.96 7.09
N ASP A 469 42.88 16.07 8.07
CA ASP A 469 44.00 15.63 8.91
C ASP A 469 43.53 14.39 9.69
N ASP A 470 44.20 13.26 9.44
CA ASP A 470 44.01 11.93 10.05
C ASP A 470 42.83 11.05 9.57
N PHE A 471 42.71 10.73 8.28
CA PHE A 471 42.19 9.40 7.89
C PHE A 471 42.85 8.87 6.60
N ASP A 472 43.44 7.68 6.70
CA ASP A 472 44.24 7.01 5.68
C ASP A 472 43.39 6.67 4.42
N LEU A 473 43.68 7.33 3.30
CA LEU A 473 43.00 7.23 1.99
C LEU A 473 43.19 5.88 1.26
N GLU A 474 43.67 4.85 1.94
CA GLU A 474 43.89 3.52 1.34
C GLU A 474 42.58 2.72 1.15
N TRP A 475 41.55 2.96 1.95
CA TRP A 475 40.31 2.15 1.92
C TRP A 475 39.34 2.49 0.78
N LEU A 476 39.33 3.74 0.30
CA LEU A 476 38.53 4.16 -0.86
C LEU A 476 39.00 3.52 -2.18
N LYS A 477 40.27 3.10 -2.27
CA LYS A 477 40.79 2.36 -3.43
C LYS A 477 40.34 0.90 -3.48
N ILE A 478 40.02 0.30 -2.32
CA ILE A 478 39.61 -1.10 -2.21
C ILE A 478 38.16 -1.30 -2.70
N ALA A 479 37.25 -0.36 -2.39
CA ALA A 479 35.85 -0.41 -2.86
C ALA A 479 35.72 -0.23 -4.39
N LYS A 480 36.60 0.58 -5.02
CA LYS A 480 36.67 0.69 -6.49
C LYS A 480 37.32 -0.51 -7.17
N HIS A 481 38.19 -1.26 -6.49
CA HIS A 481 38.88 -2.43 -7.06
C HIS A 481 38.08 -3.74 -6.97
N GLN A 482 37.11 -3.86 -6.04
CA GLN A 482 36.29 -5.07 -5.92
C GLN A 482 35.12 -5.12 -6.93
N ASN A 483 34.62 -3.97 -7.40
CA ASN A 483 33.57 -3.92 -8.43
C ASN A 483 34.07 -4.10 -9.89
N ASN A 484 35.39 -4.19 -10.10
CA ASN A 484 36.00 -4.28 -11.43
C ASN A 484 36.75 -5.60 -11.71
N LYS A 485 36.62 -6.61 -10.83
CA LYS A 485 37.33 -7.90 -10.97
C LYS A 485 36.48 -9.14 -11.24
N GLU A 486 35.16 -9.03 -11.36
CA GLU A 486 34.32 -10.15 -11.81
C GLU A 486 33.86 -10.06 -13.28
N VAL A 487 34.36 -9.08 -14.03
CA VAL A 487 34.23 -9.03 -15.49
C VAL A 487 35.64 -8.96 -16.07
N ILE A 488 36.31 -10.11 -16.15
CA ILE A 488 37.35 -10.52 -17.10
C ILE A 488 38.03 -11.77 -16.51
N ASN A 489 37.88 -12.91 -17.21
CA ASN A 489 38.47 -14.24 -17.01
C ASN A 489 37.81 -15.20 -15.99
N ALA A 490 36.78 -15.93 -16.45
CA ALA A 490 36.84 -17.38 -16.73
C ALA A 490 35.46 -17.87 -17.22
#